data_AF-A0A965RXH3-F1
#
_entry.id   AF-A0A965RXH3-F1
#
_cell.length_a   1.000
_cell.length_b   1.000
_cell.length_c   1.000
_cell.angle_alpha   90.00
_cell.angle_beta   90.00
_cell.angle_gamma   90.00
#
_symmetry.space_group_name_H-M   'P 1'
#
loop_
_entity.id
_entity.type
_entity.pdbx_description
1 polymer ?
#
loop_
_entity_poly.entity_id
_entity_poly.type
_entity_poly.pdbx_seq_one_letter_code
_entity_poly.pdbx_strand_id
1 'polypeptide(L)'
;MTISLNGLSATALETLARRAIDLANDLRKEEPSYRLALEAGVEDHSYSTVRNGRVSYYAGEAIVTMANGKKWRCVGHRSRGDAYSVYRQGYIEFIPLD
;
A
#
# COMPACT_ATOMS: atom_id res chain seq x y z
N MET A 1 0.41 18.72 -1.92
CA MET A 1 0.14 19.46 -0.66
C MET A 1 1.30 19.17 0.28
N THR A 2 2.16 20.16 0.55
CA THR A 2 3.33 19.99 1.43
C THR A 2 2.96 20.40 2.85
N ILE A 3 3.02 19.47 3.80
CA ILE A 3 2.81 19.78 5.22
C ILE A 3 4.11 20.37 5.75
N SER A 4 4.14 21.67 6.04
CA SER A 4 5.28 22.30 6.69
C SER A 4 5.27 21.97 8.18
N LEU A 5 6.30 21.26 8.64
CA LEU A 5 6.48 20.88 10.05
C LEU A 5 7.36 21.89 10.82
N ASN A 6 7.90 22.88 10.12
CA ASN A 6 8.77 23.90 10.69
C ASN A 6 7.97 24.81 11.63
N GLY A 7 8.42 24.93 12.88
CA GLY A 7 7.77 25.75 13.92
C GLY A 7 6.96 24.96 14.96
N LEU A 8 6.83 23.64 14.81
CA LEU A 8 6.26 22.78 15.85
C LEU A 8 7.31 22.43 16.92
N SER A 9 6.89 22.43 18.19
CA SER A 9 7.72 21.89 19.28
C SER A 9 7.86 20.37 19.14
N ALA A 10 8.91 19.79 19.76
CA ALA A 10 9.12 18.34 19.75
C ALA A 10 7.88 17.57 20.25
N THR A 11 7.25 18.03 21.33
CA THR A 11 6.02 17.43 21.88
C THR A 11 4.83 17.52 20.92
N ALA A 12 4.70 18.63 20.17
CA ALA A 12 3.65 18.78 19.17
C ALA A 12 3.86 17.84 17.99
N LEU A 13 5.12 17.67 17.54
CA LEU A 13 5.49 16.70 16.51
C LEU A 13 5.22 15.26 16.93
N GLU A 14 5.57 14.88 18.16
CA GLU A 14 5.29 13.55 18.70
C GLU A 14 3.79 13.27 18.76
N THR A 15 3.00 14.25 19.20
CA THR A 15 1.54 14.13 19.26
C THR A 15 0.93 13.97 17.86
N LEU A 16 1.42 14.75 16.89
CA LEU A 16 0.98 14.65 15.50
C LEU A 16 1.34 13.28 14.91
N ALA A 17 2.55 12.78 15.15
CA ALA A 17 3.00 11.48 14.68
C ALA A 17 2.11 10.35 15.22
N ARG A 18 1.76 10.38 16.51
CA ARG A 18 0.83 9.41 17.12
C ARG A 18 -0.54 9.43 16.44
N ARG A 19 -1.13 10.62 16.27
CA ARG A 19 -2.43 10.76 15.59
C ARG A 19 -2.38 10.29 14.13
N ALA A 20 -1.28 10.56 13.43
CA ALA A 20 -1.10 10.09 12.06
C ALA A 20 -0.99 8.56 11.99
N ILE A 21 -0.34 7.93 12.97
CA ILE A 21 -0.28 6.47 13.10
C ILE A 21 -1.68 5.89 13.36
N ASP A 22 -2.43 6.48 14.30
CA ASP A 22 -3.78 6.04 14.63
C ASP A 22 -4.69 6.12 13.39
N LEU A 23 -4.67 7.25 12.68
CA LEU A 23 -5.42 7.43 11.44
C LEU A 23 -5.01 6.43 10.37
N ALA A 24 -3.71 6.17 10.20
CA ALA A 24 -3.23 5.17 9.25
C ALA A 24 -3.72 3.76 9.60
N ASN A 25 -3.78 3.42 10.89
CA ASN A 25 -4.30 2.14 11.35
C ASN A 25 -5.81 2.01 11.13
N ASP A 26 -6.56 3.10 11.28
CA ASP A 26 -7.99 3.10 10.98
C ASP A 26 -8.26 2.96 9.48
N LEU A 27 -7.51 3.65 8.63
CA LEU A 27 -7.59 3.48 7.17
C LEU A 27 -7.29 2.05 6.74
N ARG A 28 -6.27 1.40 7.32
CA ARG A 28 -5.95 -0.01 7.03
C ARG A 28 -7.08 -0.98 7.32
N LYS A 29 -7.95 -0.69 8.28
CA LYS A 29 -9.12 -1.54 8.57
C LYS A 29 -10.18 -1.46 7.47
N GLU A 30 -10.17 -0.37 6.71
CA GLU A 30 -11.12 -0.11 5.63
C GLU A 30 -10.56 -0.45 4.24
N GLU A 31 -9.28 -0.80 4.15
CA GLU A 31 -8.62 -1.16 2.90
C GLU A 31 -9.30 -2.37 2.23
N PRO A 32 -9.41 -2.37 0.89
CA PRO A 32 -9.81 -3.54 0.14
C PRO A 32 -8.87 -4.73 0.39
N SER A 33 -9.41 -5.95 0.27
CA SER A 33 -8.56 -7.13 0.22
C SER A 33 -7.74 -7.19 -1.07
N TYR A 34 -6.56 -7.84 -1.03
CA TYR A 34 -5.74 -8.10 -2.22
C TYR A 34 -6.53 -8.81 -3.32
N ARG A 35 -7.34 -9.81 -2.96
CA ARG A 35 -8.21 -10.52 -3.91
C ARG A 35 -9.12 -9.57 -4.67
N LEU A 36 -9.72 -8.62 -3.97
CA LEU A 36 -10.66 -7.68 -4.56
C LEU A 36 -9.97 -6.65 -5.47
N ALA A 37 -8.72 -6.28 -5.15
CA ALA A 37 -7.91 -5.47 -6.06
C ALA A 37 -7.51 -6.23 -7.33
N LEU A 38 -7.15 -7.51 -7.21
CA LEU A 38 -6.83 -8.36 -8.35
C LEU A 38 -8.06 -8.56 -9.25
N GLU A 39 -9.22 -8.85 -8.66
CA GLU A 39 -10.50 -8.95 -9.38
C GLU A 39 -10.90 -7.64 -10.08
N ALA A 40 -10.51 -6.49 -9.53
CA ALA A 40 -10.79 -5.18 -10.13
C ALA A 40 -9.82 -4.79 -11.25
N GLY A 41 -8.70 -5.51 -11.45
CA GLY A 41 -7.77 -5.28 -12.56
C GLY A 41 -6.30 -5.09 -12.17
N VAL A 42 -5.91 -5.25 -10.90
CA VAL A 42 -4.49 -5.38 -10.55
C VAL A 42 -4.01 -6.77 -10.99
N GLU A 43 -2.81 -6.85 -11.55
CA GLU A 43 -2.23 -8.09 -12.05
C GLU A 43 -1.26 -8.69 -11.03
N ASP A 44 -1.37 -10.00 -10.79
CA ASP A 44 -0.40 -10.78 -10.01
C ASP A 44 0.56 -11.53 -10.94
N HIS A 45 1.82 -11.10 -10.97
CA HIS A 45 2.92 -11.77 -11.69
C HIS A 45 3.89 -12.45 -10.72
N SER A 46 3.45 -12.76 -9.49
CA SER A 46 4.29 -13.40 -8.49
C SER A 46 4.85 -14.73 -9.00
N TYR A 47 6.11 -14.98 -8.70
CA TYR A 47 6.83 -16.16 -9.17
C TYR A 47 7.61 -16.83 -8.06
N SER A 48 7.82 -18.14 -8.18
CA SER A 48 8.60 -18.92 -7.23
C SER A 48 10.08 -18.97 -7.63
N THR A 49 10.95 -18.88 -6.64
CA THR A 49 12.40 -19.02 -6.80
C THR A 49 12.94 -20.02 -5.78
N VAL A 50 14.00 -20.74 -6.13
CA VAL A 50 14.62 -21.73 -5.24
C VAL A 50 15.18 -21.09 -3.98
N ARG A 51 15.81 -19.90 -4.12
CA ARG A 51 16.49 -19.22 -3.01
C ARG A 51 15.55 -18.39 -2.13
N ASN A 52 14.63 -17.64 -2.74
CA ASN A 52 13.83 -16.62 -2.04
C ASN A 52 12.36 -17.06 -1.84
N GLY A 53 12.00 -18.29 -2.20
CA GLY A 53 10.61 -18.76 -2.17
C GLY A 53 9.74 -17.98 -3.15
N ARG A 54 8.49 -17.69 -2.77
CA ARG A 54 7.57 -16.88 -3.57
C ARG A 54 7.98 -15.41 -3.51
N VAL A 55 8.26 -14.83 -4.68
CA VAL A 55 8.51 -13.41 -4.87
C VAL A 55 7.22 -12.76 -5.34
N SER A 56 6.69 -11.85 -4.54
CA SER A 56 5.48 -11.10 -4.88
C SER A 56 5.79 -10.08 -5.96
N TYR A 57 4.96 -10.02 -7.00
CA TYR A 57 5.06 -9.00 -8.05
C TYR A 57 3.64 -8.60 -8.45
N TYR A 58 3.30 -7.33 -8.23
CA TYR A 58 2.01 -6.78 -8.66
C TYR A 58 2.23 -5.65 -9.66
N ALA A 59 1.34 -5.54 -10.64
CA ALA A 59 1.36 -4.48 -11.65
C ALA A 59 -0.06 -4.02 -11.97
N GLY A 60 -0.16 -2.91 -12.70
CA GLY A 60 -1.44 -2.33 -13.08
C GLY A 60 -2.06 -1.49 -11.97
N GLU A 61 -3.22 -0.94 -12.30
CA GLU A 61 -3.98 -0.04 -11.45
C GLU A 61 -5.46 -0.33 -11.63
N ALA A 62 -6.20 -0.34 -10.52
CA ALA A 62 -7.63 -0.54 -10.52
C ALA A 62 -8.32 0.40 -9.54
N ILE A 63 -9.60 0.65 -9.75
CA ILE A 63 -10.46 1.34 -8.79
C ILE A 63 -11.43 0.33 -8.20
N VAL A 64 -11.39 0.20 -6.89
CA VAL A 64 -12.31 -0.61 -6.11
C VAL A 64 -13.38 0.28 -5.51
N THR A 65 -14.65 -0.09 -5.66
CA THR A 65 -15.76 0.50 -4.91
C THR A 65 -16.22 -0.47 -3.84
N MET A 66 -16.08 -0.09 -2.57
CA MET A 66 -16.46 -0.89 -1.41
C MET A 66 -17.98 -0.83 -1.18
N ALA A 67 -18.53 -1.78 -0.40
CA ALA A 67 -19.97 -1.85 -0.13
C ALA A 67 -20.54 -0.59 0.56
N ASN A 68 -19.71 0.14 1.29
CA ASN A 68 -20.05 1.42 1.92
C ASN A 68 -19.96 2.63 0.97
N GLY A 69 -19.69 2.41 -0.32
CA GLY A 69 -19.55 3.45 -1.34
C GLY A 69 -18.16 4.09 -1.40
N LYS A 70 -17.25 3.81 -0.45
CA LYS A 70 -15.87 4.32 -0.48
C LYS A 70 -15.12 3.75 -1.68
N LYS A 71 -14.33 4.59 -2.33
CA LYS A 71 -13.51 4.19 -3.47
C LYS A 71 -12.04 4.15 -3.08
N TRP A 72 -11.32 3.20 -3.66
CA TRP A 72 -9.90 3.02 -3.43
C TRP A 72 -9.21 2.81 -4.77
N ARG A 73 -8.13 3.56 -4.99
CA ARG A 73 -7.18 3.32 -6.06
C ARG A 73 -6.18 2.27 -5.58
N CYS A 74 -6.19 1.12 -6.22
CA CYS A 74 -5.29 0.02 -5.96
C CYS A 74 -4.16 0.06 -6.99
N VAL A 75 -2.90 0.18 -6.53
CA VAL A 75 -1.72 0.27 -7.41
C VAL A 75 -0.80 -0.91 -7.13
N GLY A 76 -0.54 -1.72 -8.14
CA GLY A 76 0.41 -2.82 -8.06
C GLY A 76 1.86 -2.31 -8.11
N HIS A 77 2.65 -2.64 -7.09
CA HIS A 77 4.08 -2.36 -7.04
C HIS A 77 4.88 -3.64 -7.23
N ARG A 78 5.84 -3.58 -8.16
CA ARG A 78 6.80 -4.67 -8.40
C ARG A 78 7.76 -4.88 -7.24
N SER A 79 8.25 -6.10 -7.12
CA SER A 79 9.44 -6.40 -6.33
C SER A 79 10.65 -5.60 -6.84
N ARG A 80 11.58 -5.29 -5.93
CA ARG A 80 12.87 -4.69 -6.28
C ARG A 80 13.99 -5.67 -6.01
N GLY A 81 14.82 -5.90 -7.00
CA GLY A 81 15.89 -6.89 -6.95
C GLY A 81 16.22 -7.45 -8.34
N ASP A 82 16.95 -8.55 -8.33
CA ASP A 82 17.31 -9.36 -9.47
C ASP A 82 17.18 -10.86 -9.15
N ALA A 83 17.66 -11.71 -10.07
CA ALA A 83 17.63 -13.16 -9.91
C ALA A 83 18.42 -13.68 -8.69
N TYR A 84 19.36 -12.90 -8.16
CA TYR A 84 20.24 -13.28 -7.07
C TYR A 84 19.86 -12.65 -5.74
N SER A 85 19.17 -11.51 -5.74
CA SER A 85 18.79 -10.77 -4.53
C SER A 85 17.47 -10.02 -4.68
N VAL A 86 16.55 -10.20 -3.73
CA VAL A 86 15.30 -9.44 -3.63
C VAL A 86 15.36 -8.56 -2.39
N TYR A 87 15.38 -7.24 -2.60
CA TYR A 87 15.47 -6.23 -1.53
C TYR A 87 14.11 -5.74 -1.05
N ARG A 88 13.07 -5.90 -1.88
CA ARG A 88 11.69 -5.53 -1.54
C ARG A 88 10.71 -6.45 -2.26
N GLN A 89 9.77 -7.01 -1.52
CA GLN A 89 8.64 -7.72 -2.12
C GLN A 89 7.71 -6.74 -2.85
N GLY A 90 7.03 -7.23 -3.89
CA GLY A 90 5.91 -6.50 -4.48
C GLY A 90 4.74 -6.43 -3.51
N TYR A 91 3.97 -5.35 -3.59
CA TYR A 91 2.79 -5.13 -2.76
C TYR A 91 1.75 -4.35 -3.57
N ILE A 92 0.49 -4.39 -3.12
CA ILE A 92 -0.55 -3.51 -3.62
C ILE A 92 -0.68 -2.35 -2.64
N GLU A 93 -0.60 -1.13 -3.16
CA GLU A 93 -0.86 0.08 -2.40
C GLU A 93 -2.33 0.47 -2.56
N PHE A 94 -2.99 0.77 -1.44
CA PHE A 94 -4.38 1.18 -1.39
C PHE A 94 -4.45 2.66 -1.04
N ILE A 95 -4.94 3.47 -1.98
CA ILE A 95 -5.04 4.91 -1.83
C ILE A 95 -6.54 5.27 -1.82
N PRO A 96 -7.08 5.81 -0.72
CA PRO A 96 -8.49 6.19 -0.68
C PRO A 96 -8.74 7.32 -1.68
N LEU A 97 -9.89 7.23 -2.38
CA LEU A 97 -10.39 8.25 -3.30
C LEU A 97 -11.65 8.85 -2.67
N ASP A 98 -11.56 10.12 -2.27
CA ASP A 98 -12.72 10.92 -1.83
C ASP A 98 -13.71 11.17 -3.00
#